data_AF-A0A923LP17-F1
#
_entry.id   AF-A0A923LP17-F1
#
_cell.length_a   1.000
_cell.length_b   1.000
_cell.length_c   1.000
_cell.angle_alpha   90.00
_cell.angle_beta   90.00
_cell.angle_gamma   90.00
#
_symmetry.space_group_name_H-M   'P 1'
#
loop_
_entity.id
_entity.type
_entity.pdbx_description
1 polymer ?
#
loop_
_entity_poly.entity_id
_entity_poly.type
_entity_poly.pdbx_seq_one_letter_code
_entity_poly.pdbx_strand_id
1 'polypeptide(L)' 'MENRKIQHRKKMAAPIIIAVLLILWYIGMAIACFCIPEIPFIFKILMAIIPAAISGVISFVLAERIKEIRSGEEDDLSKY' A
#
# COMPACT_ATOMS: atom_id res chain seq x y z
N MET A 1 -19.09 21.67 -8.87
CA MET A 1 -18.65 20.86 -7.71
C MET A 1 -18.43 19.39 -8.08
N GLU A 2 -19.25 18.82 -8.97
CA GLU A 2 -19.10 17.49 -9.57
C GLU A 2 -17.67 17.17 -10.08
N ASN A 3 -17.10 18.07 -10.92
CA ASN A 3 -15.80 17.86 -11.56
C ASN A 3 -14.62 17.74 -10.57
N ARG A 4 -14.65 18.44 -9.43
CA ARG A 4 -13.61 18.30 -8.41
C ARG A 4 -13.66 16.91 -7.76
N LYS A 5 -14.86 16.40 -7.45
CA LYS A 5 -15.03 15.05 -6.87
C LYS A 5 -14.53 13.95 -7.81
N ILE A 6 -14.76 14.08 -9.12
CA ILE A 6 -14.27 13.13 -10.14
C ILE A 6 -12.74 13.17 -10.24
N GLN A 7 -12.13 14.35 -10.22
CA GLN A 7 -10.67 14.52 -10.21
C GLN A 7 -10.02 13.90 -8.96
N HIS A 8 -10.54 14.17 -7.76
CA HIS A 8 -10.04 13.55 -6.52
C HIS A 8 -10.17 12.02 -6.57
N ARG A 9 -11.28 11.47 -7.07
CA ARG A 9 -11.44 10.01 -7.22
C ARG A 9 -10.44 9.38 -8.19
N LYS A 10 -10.11 10.04 -9.30
CA LYS A 10 -9.08 9.56 -10.23
C LYS A 10 -7.68 9.63 -9.60
N LYS A 11 -7.34 10.70 -8.89
CA LYS A 11 -6.06 10.86 -8.17
C LYS A 11 -5.88 9.80 -7.06
N MET A 12 -6.97 9.36 -6.41
CA MET A 12 -6.92 8.32 -5.37
C MET A 12 -6.86 6.88 -5.93
N ALA A 13 -7.29 6.63 -7.16
CA ALA A 13 -7.34 5.28 -7.71
C ALA A 13 -5.95 4.65 -7.87
N ALA A 14 -5.00 5.41 -8.40
CA ALA A 14 -3.62 4.94 -8.61
C ALA A 14 -2.93 4.46 -7.31
N PRO A 15 -2.83 5.28 -6.24
CA PRO A 15 -2.18 4.85 -5.00
C PRO A 15 -2.90 3.69 -4.32
N ILE A 16 -4.24 3.63 -4.37
CA ILE A 16 -5.03 2.51 -3.80
C ILE A 16 -4.74 1.21 -4.56
N ILE A 17 -4.75 1.23 -5.89
CA ILE A 17 -4.50 0.04 -6.71
C ILE A 17 -3.09 -0.49 -6.44
N ILE A 18 -2.08 0.38 -6.40
CA ILE A 18 -0.70 -0.01 -6.12
C ILE A 18 -0.59 -0.62 -4.72
N ALA A 19 -1.19 -0.01 -3.71
CA ALA A 19 -1.19 -0.55 -2.35
C ALA A 19 -1.83 -1.95 -2.29
N VAL A 20 -3.00 -2.13 -2.92
CA VAL A 20 -3.69 -3.44 -2.96
C VAL A 20 -2.85 -4.49 -3.67
N LEU A 21 -2.24 -4.15 -4.82
CA LEU A 21 -1.37 -5.07 -5.57
C LEU A 21 -0.14 -5.48 -4.75
N LEU A 22 0.50 -4.54 -4.04
CA LEU A 22 1.65 -4.83 -3.19
C LEU A 22 1.27 -5.71 -2.00
N ILE A 23 0.13 -5.44 -1.36
CA ILE A 23 -0.37 -6.26 -0.25
C ILE A 23 -0.65 -7.69 -0.73
N LEU A 24 -1.35 -7.85 -1.86
CA LEU A 24 -1.62 -9.16 -2.45
C LEU A 24 -0.33 -9.90 -2.82
N TRP A 25 0.65 -9.19 -3.40
CA TRP A 25 1.96 -9.74 -3.71
C TRP A 25 2.67 -10.27 -2.45
N TYR A 26 2.68 -9.50 -1.37
CA TYR A 26 3.30 -9.92 -0.11
C TYR A 26 2.59 -11.10 0.55
N ILE A 27 1.26 -11.13 0.51
CA ILE A 27 0.49 -12.28 0.99
C ILE A 27 0.82 -13.52 0.16
N GLY A 28 0.84 -13.40 -1.17
CA GLY A 28 1.20 -14.50 -2.08
C GLY A 28 2.61 -15.03 -1.81
N MET A 29 3.58 -14.14 -1.63
CA MET A 29 4.95 -14.51 -1.25
C MET A 29 5.02 -15.22 0.11
N ALA A 30 4.28 -14.73 1.11
CA ALA A 30 4.23 -15.36 2.42
C ALA A 30 3.69 -16.79 2.31
N ILE A 31 2.55 -16.98 1.63
CA ILE A 31 1.96 -18.31 1.39
C ILE A 31 2.95 -19.23 0.67
N ALA A 32 3.57 -18.75 -0.42
CA ALA A 32 4.56 -19.52 -1.17
C ALA A 32 5.74 -19.96 -0.27
N CYS A 33 6.22 -19.06 0.59
CA CYS A 33 7.29 -19.38 1.55
C CYS A 33 6.86 -20.45 2.59
N PHE A 34 5.60 -20.44 3.03
CA PHE A 34 5.08 -21.46 3.94
C PHE A 34 4.98 -22.83 3.28
N CYS A 35 4.69 -22.90 1.98
CA CYS A 35 4.61 -24.13 1.19
C CYS A 35 5.96 -24.82 0.95
N ILE A 36 7.09 -24.14 1.15
CA ILE A 36 8.43 -24.73 0.98
C ILE A 36 8.87 -25.40 2.29
N PRO A 37 8.96 -26.74 2.36
CA PRO A 37 9.27 -27.44 3.61
C PRO A 37 10.72 -27.28 4.06
N GLU A 38 11.67 -27.01 3.15
CA GLU A 38 13.10 -26.89 3.47
C GLU A 38 13.46 -25.61 4.22
N ILE A 39 12.56 -24.61 4.25
CA ILE A 39 12.82 -23.35 4.94
C ILE A 39 12.59 -23.51 6.44
N PRO A 40 13.58 -23.19 7.30
CA PRO A 40 13.41 -23.29 8.75
C PRO A 40 12.30 -22.36 9.25
N PHE A 41 11.57 -22.81 10.28
CA PHE A 41 10.39 -22.11 10.79
C PHE A 41 10.65 -20.65 11.20
N ILE A 42 11.82 -20.36 11.79
CA ILE A 42 12.23 -19.01 12.17
C ILE A 42 12.30 -18.08 10.95
N PHE A 43 12.84 -18.56 9.84
CA PHE A 43 12.91 -17.79 8.60
C PHE A 43 11.52 -17.55 8.00
N LYS A 44 10.60 -18.51 8.10
CA LYS A 44 9.20 -18.32 7.67
C LYS A 44 8.51 -17.20 8.46
N ILE A 45 8.70 -17.17 9.77
CA ILE A 45 8.16 -16.09 10.62
C ILE A 45 8.79 -14.75 10.25
N LEU A 46 10.11 -14.68 10.10
CA LEU A 46 10.79 -13.44 9.74
C LEU A 46 10.32 -12.91 8.38
N MET A 47 10.20 -13.80 7.39
CA MET A 47 9.68 -13.51 6.05
C MET A 47 8.20 -13.14 6.04
N ALA A 48 7.43 -13.44 7.07
CA ALA A 48 6.04 -13.00 7.21
C ALA A 48 5.93 -11.65 7.93
N ILE A 49 6.74 -11.43 8.98
CA ILE A 49 6.71 -10.21 9.78
C ILE A 49 7.20 -9.00 8.97
N ILE A 50 8.28 -9.15 8.19
CA ILE A 50 8.86 -8.03 7.44
C ILE A 50 7.85 -7.47 6.41
N PRO A 51 7.24 -8.28 5.52
CA PRO A 51 6.21 -7.79 4.60
C PRO A 51 4.96 -7.28 5.30
N ALA A 52 4.58 -7.85 6.45
CA ALA A 52 3.46 -7.34 7.23
C ALA A 52 3.74 -5.93 7.77
N ALA A 53 4.95 -5.69 8.28
CA ALA A 53 5.37 -4.35 8.72
C ALA A 53 5.37 -3.35 7.55
N ILE A 54 5.93 -3.74 6.39
CA ILE A 54 5.94 -2.91 5.18
C ILE A 54 4.51 -2.62 4.71
N SER A 55 3.61 -3.60 4.71
CA SER A 55 2.19 -3.43 4.40
C SER A 55 1.52 -2.42 5.33
N GLY A 56 1.88 -2.42 6.61
CA GLY A 56 1.42 -1.42 7.59
C GLY A 56 1.87 -0.01 7.22
N VAL A 57 3.16 0.16 6.87
CA VAL A 57 3.71 1.44 6.42
C VAL A 57 3.04 1.93 5.13
N ILE A 58 2.87 1.05 4.13
CA ILE A 58 2.16 1.39 2.88
C ILE A 58 0.74 1.86 3.17
N SER A 59 0.04 1.18 4.08
CA SER A 59 -1.31 1.53 4.48
C SER A 59 -1.37 2.88 5.19
N PHE A 60 -0.38 3.19 6.05
CA PHE A 60 -0.25 4.49 6.71
C PHE A 60 -0.01 5.63 5.70
N VAL A 61 0.98 5.47 4.81
CA VAL A 61 1.28 6.47 3.76
C VAL A 61 0.09 6.66 2.82
N LEU A 62 -0.64 5.59 2.49
CA LEU A 62 -1.87 5.69 1.71
C LEU A 62 -2.94 6.51 2.44
N ALA A 63 -3.09 6.31 3.75
CA ALA A 63 -4.04 7.07 4.56
C ALA A 63 -3.67 8.57 4.60
N GLU A 64 -2.39 8.90 4.74
CA GLU A 64 -1.90 10.29 4.66
C GLU A 64 -2.20 10.90 3.28
N ARG A 65 -1.91 10.19 2.19
CA ARG A 65 -2.23 10.67 0.83
C ARG A 65 -3.72 10.86 0.60
N ILE A 66 -4.57 9.96 1.12
CA ILE A 66 -6.03 10.14 1.06
C ILE A 66 -6.45 11.39 1.85
N LYS A 67 -5.81 11.64 3.00
CA LYS A 67 -6.08 12.82 3.83
C LYS A 67 -5.67 14.12 3.12
N GLU A 68 -4.48 14.18 2.52
CA GLU A 68 -4.00 15.33 1.72
C GLU A 68 -4.93 15.63 0.54
N ILE A 69 -5.27 14.61 -0.26
CA ILE A 69 -6.16 14.78 -1.43
C ILE A 69 -7.56 15.27 -0.99
N ARG A 70 -8.02 14.90 0.22
CA ARG A 70 -9.31 15.33 0.79
C ARG A 70 -9.25 16.70 1.48
N SER A 71 -8.13 17.06 2.12
CA SER A 71 -7.96 18.37 2.75
C SER A 71 -7.86 19.48 1.72
N GLY A 72 -7.51 19.14 0.47
CA GLY A 72 -7.30 20.13 -0.57
C GLY A 72 -5.99 20.88 -0.40
N GLU A 73 -5.12 20.42 0.51
CA GLU A 73 -3.67 20.54 0.36
C GLU A 73 -3.31 19.68 -0.84
N GLU A 74 -3.62 20.18 -2.04
CA GLU A 74 -3.10 19.60 -3.26
C GLU A 74 -1.59 19.66 -3.11
N ASP A 75 -0.97 18.48 -2.98
CA ASP A 75 0.46 18.25 -2.98
C ASP A 75 1.17 19.35 -3.79
N ASP A 76 1.58 20.41 -3.07
CA ASP A 76 1.92 21.73 -3.65
C ASP A 76 3.29 21.66 -4.34
N LEU A 77 3.87 20.45 -4.43
CA LEU A 77 4.93 20.06 -5.35
C LEU A 77 4.59 20.35 -6.82
N SER A 78 3.32 20.58 -7.16
CA SER A 78 2.93 21.06 -8.50
C SER A 78 3.30 22.52 -8.78
N LYS A 79 3.81 23.28 -7.79
CA LYS A 79 4.26 24.68 -7.94
C LYS A 79 5.76 24.87 -8.23
N TYR A 80 6.52 23.80 -8.43
CA TYR A 80 7.93 23.88 -8.83
C TYR A 80 8.14 23.32 -10.24
#